data_AF-A0A2E4B936-F1
#
_entry.id   AF-A0A2E4B936-F1
#
_cell.length_a   1.000
_cell.length_b   1.000
_cell.length_c   1.000
_cell.angle_alpha   90.00
_cell.angle_beta   90.00
_cell.angle_gamma   90.00
#
_symmetry.space_group_name_H-M   'P 1'
#
loop_
_entity.id
_entity.type
_entity.pdbx_description
1 polymer ?
#
loop_
_entity_poly.entity_id
_entity_poly.type
_entity_poly.pdbx_seq_one_letter_code
_entity_poly.pdbx_strand_id
1 'polypeptide(L)'
;MPKRFRNPDDAVGAEGRAFQVDATCADVAILREPLVPCVAITSPQDCIFGQSQPFLTSVIGAVAALSRLARAAFLVAHPDSSDHPPEQEVHLLYVLLKCFYGGSLPPHGLSHYWACAAAVLLNSIFTSGHEMAERVVVRGNALAPAACAAHMRAQAARGDPPIGAPLKDLVGVEDCAAAQRWWAPFARPQENLNAWVKVCPLIVLLSRINGSHDLPLETLDETWRAVHTLVCAGSWMHASPDGMLPPVEPSPLAGLRSAAHVRAEHVTPTFVGRASEQYDSRPATACVVGVLPMGFQQILALLQGASADERVVVDYAQNFSFLVYRPSAAPDIMTNKQKERSSKAISCVNVEGDEAAFGTRADKLAVCKLHRVAWRANLDLVKPLCLRVAPPRPDKQRARGDRAACDFCKERKRELDAEGLLTQQQVVADALMEQAVLGA
;
A
#
# COMPACT_ATOMS: atom_id res chain seq x y z
N MET A 1 -23.05 31.26 -9.68
CA MET A 1 -21.88 32.16 -9.50
C MET A 1 -20.63 31.32 -9.64
N PRO A 2 -19.65 31.71 -10.46
CA PRO A 2 -18.35 31.04 -10.48
C PRO A 2 -17.61 31.40 -9.18
N LYS A 3 -17.25 30.40 -8.38
CA LYS A 3 -16.47 30.60 -7.15
C LYS A 3 -15.06 31.02 -7.54
N ARG A 4 -14.73 32.30 -7.38
CA ARG A 4 -13.36 32.84 -7.49
C ARG A 4 -12.61 32.67 -6.16
N PHE A 5 -11.30 32.55 -6.23
CA PHE A 5 -10.38 32.67 -5.10
C PHE A 5 -10.67 33.95 -4.29
N ARG A 6 -10.70 33.83 -2.96
CA ARG A 6 -10.95 34.93 -2.02
C ARG A 6 -9.68 35.74 -1.70
N ASN A 7 -9.00 36.28 -2.71
CA ASN A 7 -8.31 37.59 -2.68
C ASN A 7 -7.32 37.71 -3.84
N PRO A 8 -7.44 38.77 -4.68
CA PRO A 8 -6.46 39.07 -5.73
C PRO A 8 -5.11 39.58 -5.20
N ASP A 9 -5.00 39.94 -3.92
CA ASP A 9 -3.82 40.62 -3.35
C ASP A 9 -2.78 39.67 -2.70
N ASP A 10 -3.05 38.35 -2.64
CA ASP A 10 -2.16 37.35 -2.03
C ASP A 10 -0.96 36.96 -2.92
N ALA A 11 -0.76 37.63 -4.05
CA ALA A 11 0.27 37.29 -5.05
C ALA A 11 1.61 38.03 -4.89
N VAL A 12 1.79 38.90 -3.89
CA VAL A 12 3.05 39.68 -3.76
C VAL A 12 3.53 39.70 -2.31
N GLY A 13 4.67 39.05 -2.03
CA GLY A 13 5.34 39.07 -0.72
C GLY A 13 5.18 37.78 0.08
N ALA A 14 5.72 36.67 -0.44
CA ALA A 14 5.85 35.41 0.28
C ALA A 14 6.90 35.51 1.39
N GLU A 15 6.56 36.20 2.49
CA GLU A 15 7.32 36.20 3.73
C GLU A 15 6.71 35.18 4.70
N GLY A 16 7.26 33.96 4.69
CA GLY A 16 7.31 33.10 5.88
C GLY A 16 5.98 32.67 6.53
N ARG A 17 4.99 32.21 5.76
CA ARG A 17 3.84 31.47 6.33
C ARG A 17 3.82 30.03 5.84
N ALA A 18 3.66 29.10 6.78
CA ALA A 18 3.44 27.69 6.49
C ALA A 18 2.15 27.57 5.66
N PHE A 19 2.28 27.09 4.42
CA PHE A 19 1.14 26.82 3.55
C PHE A 19 0.19 25.85 4.28
N GLN A 20 -1.02 26.32 4.60
CA GLN A 20 -2.11 25.43 4.99
C GLN A 20 -2.57 24.65 3.76
N VAL A 21 -2.82 23.36 3.96
CA VAL A 21 -3.27 22.39 2.94
C VAL A 21 -4.77 22.59 2.66
N ASP A 22 -5.19 23.83 2.41
CA ASP A 22 -6.57 24.17 1.99
C ASP A 22 -6.73 24.15 0.46
N ALA A 23 -5.71 23.71 -0.28
CA ALA A 23 -5.67 23.79 -1.74
C ALA A 23 -6.43 22.68 -2.47
N THR A 24 -6.86 21.61 -1.80
CA THR A 24 -7.69 20.55 -2.43
C THR A 24 -9.14 20.74 -2.01
N CYS A 25 -10.00 21.14 -2.95
CA CYS A 25 -11.44 21.16 -2.70
C CYS A 25 -11.90 19.74 -2.31
N ALA A 26 -12.65 19.61 -1.21
CA ALA A 26 -13.16 18.30 -0.77
C ALA A 26 -13.96 17.59 -1.87
N ASP A 27 -14.61 18.36 -2.75
CA ASP A 27 -15.37 17.84 -3.89
C ASP A 27 -14.48 17.16 -4.95
N VAL A 28 -13.18 17.48 -5.01
CA VAL A 28 -12.22 16.87 -5.95
C VAL A 28 -11.24 15.89 -5.29
N ALA A 29 -11.45 15.54 -4.03
CA ALA A 29 -10.61 14.60 -3.29
C ALA A 29 -11.22 13.18 -3.31
N ILE A 30 -10.39 12.17 -3.64
CA ILE A 30 -10.76 10.75 -3.51
C ILE A 30 -10.90 10.35 -2.05
N LEU A 31 -10.09 10.96 -1.18
CA LEU A 31 -10.07 10.71 0.26
C LEU A 31 -10.66 11.95 0.95
N ARG A 32 -11.91 11.83 1.41
CA ARG A 32 -12.66 12.94 2.03
C ARG A 32 -13.59 12.43 3.14
N GLU A 33 -14.26 13.38 3.79
CA GLU A 33 -15.23 13.12 4.87
C GLU A 33 -16.35 12.15 4.44
N PRO A 34 -16.93 11.38 5.38
CA PRO A 34 -16.70 11.42 6.83
C PRO A 34 -15.54 10.54 7.32
N LEU A 35 -14.89 9.77 6.44
CA LEU A 35 -13.81 8.85 6.83
C LEU A 35 -12.46 9.53 6.99
N VAL A 36 -12.18 10.51 6.14
CA VAL A 36 -10.93 11.26 6.16
C VAL A 36 -11.28 12.71 6.46
N PRO A 37 -11.14 13.15 7.72
CA PRO A 37 -11.39 14.55 8.07
C PRO A 37 -10.41 15.46 7.33
N CYS A 38 -10.86 16.68 7.00
CA CYS A 38 -9.95 17.69 6.47
C CYS A 38 -8.88 18.01 7.51
N VAL A 39 -7.63 18.08 7.06
CA VAL A 39 -6.50 18.38 7.94
C VAL A 39 -6.50 19.87 8.22
N ALA A 40 -7.07 20.28 9.36
CA ALA A 40 -6.78 21.60 9.91
C ALA A 40 -5.40 21.57 10.58
N ILE A 41 -4.80 22.71 10.90
CA ILE A 41 -3.65 22.80 11.85
C ILE A 41 -4.04 23.87 12.88
N THR A 42 -5.23 23.75 13.42
CA THR A 42 -5.83 24.73 14.34
C THR A 42 -6.07 24.15 15.73
N SER A 43 -6.00 22.82 15.89
CA SER A 43 -6.19 22.09 17.14
C SER A 43 -5.01 21.13 17.43
N PRO A 44 -4.65 20.87 18.70
CA PRO A 44 -3.73 19.78 19.07
C PRO A 44 -4.18 18.38 18.59
N GLN A 45 -5.47 18.22 18.24
CA GLN A 45 -6.02 17.02 17.62
C GLN A 45 -5.65 16.89 16.13
N ASP A 46 -5.20 17.98 15.51
CA ASP A 46 -4.74 18.03 14.13
C ASP A 46 -3.30 17.53 14.00
N CYS A 47 -3.11 16.28 14.41
CA CYS A 47 -1.83 15.64 14.27
C CYS A 47 -1.63 15.20 12.83
N ILE A 48 -0.75 15.87 12.08
CA ILE A 48 -0.35 15.44 10.72
C ILE A 48 0.15 13.99 10.67
N PHE A 49 0.59 13.47 11.82
CA PHE A 49 1.06 12.10 11.93
C PHE A 49 -0.11 11.11 12.13
N GLY A 50 -1.24 11.53 12.72
CA GLY A 50 -2.46 10.74 13.02
C GLY A 50 -3.47 10.57 11.92
N GLN A 51 -3.00 10.57 10.69
CA GLN A 51 -3.86 10.53 9.53
C GLN A 51 -4.00 9.12 8.98
N SER A 52 -5.22 8.78 8.57
CA SER A 52 -5.49 7.56 7.80
C SER A 52 -5.03 7.67 6.34
N GLN A 53 -4.82 8.88 5.83
CA GLN A 53 -4.46 9.13 4.43
C GLN A 53 -3.27 8.31 3.93
N PRO A 54 -2.11 8.23 4.62
CA PRO A 54 -0.99 7.43 4.15
C PRO A 54 -1.33 5.94 3.97
N PHE A 55 -2.16 5.39 4.85
CA PHE A 55 -2.60 3.99 4.78
C PHE A 55 -3.59 3.78 3.65
N LEU A 56 -4.57 4.68 3.48
CA LEU A 56 -5.54 4.60 2.38
C LEU A 56 -4.89 4.80 1.01
N THR A 57 -3.83 5.61 0.90
CA THR A 57 -3.03 5.71 -0.31
C THR A 57 -2.37 4.37 -0.67
N SER A 58 -1.90 3.61 0.32
CA SER A 58 -1.35 2.27 0.07
C SER A 58 -2.44 1.29 -0.41
N VAL A 59 -3.68 1.43 0.06
CA VAL A 59 -4.83 0.64 -0.43
C VAL A 59 -5.07 0.93 -1.91
N ILE A 60 -5.12 2.21 -2.31
CA ILE A 60 -5.27 2.59 -3.72
C ILE A 60 -4.10 2.04 -4.55
N GLY A 61 -2.87 2.17 -4.07
CA GLY A 61 -1.68 1.62 -4.73
C GLY A 61 -1.71 0.09 -4.89
N ALA A 62 -2.17 -0.63 -3.87
CA ALA A 62 -2.35 -2.08 -3.92
C ALA A 62 -3.44 -2.49 -4.90
N VAL A 63 -4.57 -1.77 -4.94
CA VAL A 63 -5.66 -2.02 -5.89
C VAL A 63 -5.24 -1.69 -7.32
N ALA A 64 -4.46 -0.63 -7.55
CA ALA A 64 -3.89 -0.32 -8.86
C ALA A 64 -2.89 -1.40 -9.31
N ALA A 65 -2.11 -1.97 -8.39
CA ALA A 65 -1.24 -3.10 -8.70
C ALA A 65 -2.04 -4.36 -9.04
N LEU A 66 -3.13 -4.64 -8.29
CA LEU A 66 -4.04 -5.75 -8.58
C LEU A 66 -4.73 -5.60 -9.93
N SER A 67 -5.17 -4.39 -10.32
CA SER A 67 -5.80 -4.15 -11.62
C SER A 67 -4.84 -4.44 -12.77
N ARG A 68 -3.60 -3.95 -12.67
CA ARG A 68 -2.56 -4.25 -13.67
C ARG A 68 -2.17 -5.72 -13.71
N LEU A 69 -2.15 -6.39 -12.55
CA LEU A 69 -1.90 -7.82 -12.45
C LEU A 69 -3.02 -8.64 -13.11
N ALA A 70 -4.27 -8.28 -12.86
CA ALA A 70 -5.46 -8.90 -13.46
C ALA A 70 -5.43 -8.78 -14.99
N ARG A 71 -5.21 -7.56 -15.50
CA ARG A 71 -5.09 -7.29 -16.94
C ARG A 71 -3.95 -8.07 -17.59
N ALA A 72 -2.76 -8.07 -16.97
CA ALA A 72 -1.62 -8.81 -17.49
C ALA A 72 -1.90 -10.32 -17.55
N ALA A 73 -2.49 -10.89 -16.49
CA ALA A 73 -2.89 -12.30 -16.49
C ALA A 73 -3.94 -12.58 -17.58
N PHE A 74 -4.91 -11.70 -17.76
CA PHE A 74 -5.94 -11.87 -18.79
C PHE A 74 -5.36 -11.87 -20.20
N LEU A 75 -4.50 -10.92 -20.54
CA LEU A 75 -3.85 -10.86 -21.86
C LEU A 75 -2.93 -12.06 -22.12
N VAL A 76 -2.33 -12.64 -21.08
CA VAL A 76 -1.53 -13.87 -21.23
C VAL A 76 -2.41 -15.10 -21.49
N ALA A 77 -3.55 -15.21 -20.81
CA ALA A 77 -4.49 -16.31 -21.01
C ALA A 77 -5.28 -16.20 -22.33
N HIS A 78 -5.49 -14.97 -22.80
CA HIS A 78 -6.33 -14.63 -23.95
C HIS A 78 -5.62 -13.65 -24.89
N PRO A 79 -4.52 -14.06 -25.57
CA PRO A 79 -3.69 -13.15 -26.38
C PRO A 79 -4.43 -12.53 -27.56
N ASP A 80 -5.46 -13.19 -28.07
CA ASP A 80 -6.28 -12.72 -29.19
C ASP A 80 -7.44 -11.79 -28.76
N SER A 81 -7.61 -11.55 -27.46
CA SER A 81 -8.68 -10.70 -26.92
C SER A 81 -8.21 -9.25 -26.80
N SER A 82 -8.48 -8.44 -27.82
CA SER A 82 -8.15 -7.01 -27.82
C SER A 82 -9.23 -6.12 -27.18
N ASP A 83 -10.47 -6.59 -27.09
CA ASP A 83 -11.60 -5.87 -26.52
C ASP A 83 -12.34 -6.77 -25.51
N HIS A 84 -12.23 -6.43 -24.22
CA HIS A 84 -12.88 -7.15 -23.13
C HIS A 84 -13.19 -6.20 -21.97
N PRO A 85 -14.28 -6.45 -21.24
CA PRO A 85 -14.62 -5.66 -20.08
C PRO A 85 -13.66 -5.96 -18.90
N PRO A 86 -13.23 -4.94 -18.12
CA PRO A 86 -12.40 -5.11 -16.93
C PRO A 86 -12.89 -6.14 -15.92
N GLU A 87 -14.21 -6.32 -15.83
CA GLU A 87 -14.86 -7.30 -14.96
C GLU A 87 -14.38 -8.73 -15.26
N GLN A 88 -14.05 -9.06 -16.51
CA GLN A 88 -13.48 -10.36 -16.88
C GLN A 88 -12.03 -10.52 -16.39
N GLU A 89 -11.22 -9.47 -16.46
CA GLU A 89 -9.85 -9.47 -15.91
C GLU A 89 -9.88 -9.78 -14.40
N VAL A 90 -10.74 -9.06 -13.67
CA VAL A 90 -10.87 -9.19 -12.21
C VAL A 90 -11.47 -10.55 -11.83
N HIS A 91 -12.42 -11.06 -12.62
CA HIS A 91 -12.94 -12.41 -12.41
C HIS A 91 -11.85 -13.48 -12.59
N LEU A 92 -11.02 -13.39 -13.63
CA LEU A 92 -9.91 -14.31 -13.85
C LEU A 92 -8.91 -14.28 -12.68
N LEU A 93 -8.61 -13.10 -12.14
CA LEU A 93 -7.76 -12.95 -10.96
C LEU A 93 -8.36 -13.67 -9.72
N TYR A 94 -9.68 -13.55 -9.51
CA TYR A 94 -10.37 -14.27 -8.44
C TYR A 94 -10.32 -15.79 -8.63
N VAL A 95 -10.50 -16.28 -9.86
CA VAL A 95 -10.37 -17.70 -10.20
C VAL A 95 -8.95 -18.20 -9.92
N LEU A 96 -7.92 -17.45 -10.28
CA LEU A 96 -6.53 -17.76 -9.97
C LEU A 96 -6.28 -17.90 -8.46
N LEU A 97 -6.79 -16.96 -7.66
CA LEU A 97 -6.73 -17.04 -6.20
C LEU A 97 -7.45 -18.28 -5.67
N LYS A 98 -8.66 -18.57 -6.16
CA LYS A 98 -9.39 -19.81 -5.78
C LYS A 98 -8.61 -21.07 -6.12
N CYS A 99 -7.97 -21.14 -7.29
CA CYS A 99 -7.13 -22.29 -7.66
C CYS A 99 -5.93 -22.44 -6.72
N PHE A 100 -5.26 -21.32 -6.41
CA PHE A 100 -4.10 -21.29 -5.53
C PHE A 100 -4.39 -21.77 -4.10
N TYR A 101 -5.48 -21.29 -3.48
CA TYR A 101 -5.88 -21.72 -2.13
C TYR A 101 -6.60 -23.08 -2.12
N GLY A 102 -7.34 -23.39 -3.18
CA GLY A 102 -8.12 -24.63 -3.32
C GLY A 102 -7.31 -25.85 -3.78
N GLY A 103 -6.09 -25.64 -4.27
CA GLY A 103 -5.21 -26.73 -4.68
C GLY A 103 -5.48 -27.29 -6.08
N SER A 104 -6.14 -26.52 -6.95
CA SER A 104 -6.40 -26.90 -8.34
C SER A 104 -5.43 -26.19 -9.30
N LEU A 105 -5.31 -26.69 -10.52
CA LEU A 105 -4.47 -26.07 -11.56
C LEU A 105 -4.94 -24.64 -11.88
N PRO A 106 -4.01 -23.73 -12.24
CA PRO A 106 -4.39 -22.41 -12.72
C PRO A 106 -5.05 -22.52 -14.10
N PRO A 107 -5.84 -21.51 -14.52
CA PRO A 107 -6.33 -21.41 -15.89
C PRO A 107 -5.19 -21.53 -16.92
N HIS A 108 -5.53 -21.99 -18.12
CA HIS A 108 -4.56 -22.26 -19.18
C HIS A 108 -3.69 -21.02 -19.48
N GLY A 109 -2.39 -21.24 -19.70
CA GLY A 109 -1.42 -20.18 -19.97
C GLY A 109 -0.91 -19.44 -18.72
N LEU A 110 -1.49 -19.68 -17.54
CA LEU A 110 -1.13 -18.99 -16.30
C LEU A 110 -0.39 -19.88 -15.31
N SER A 111 0.27 -19.23 -14.35
CA SER A 111 0.96 -19.87 -13.23
C SER A 111 0.37 -19.44 -11.88
N HIS A 112 0.64 -20.24 -10.84
CA HIS A 112 0.30 -19.88 -9.47
C HIS A 112 1.04 -18.64 -8.94
N TYR A 113 2.10 -18.20 -9.62
CA TYR A 113 2.86 -17.02 -9.21
C TYR A 113 2.03 -15.73 -9.31
N TRP A 114 1.11 -15.63 -10.28
CA TRP A 114 0.14 -14.53 -10.37
C TRP A 114 -0.73 -14.45 -9.11
N ALA A 115 -1.23 -15.60 -8.63
CA ALA A 115 -2.02 -15.68 -7.42
C ALA A 115 -1.21 -15.36 -6.16
N CYS A 116 0.07 -15.75 -6.11
CA CYS A 116 0.98 -15.41 -5.02
C CYS A 116 1.14 -13.88 -4.88
N ALA A 117 1.39 -13.18 -5.99
CA ALA A 117 1.50 -11.72 -6.00
C ALA A 117 0.17 -11.06 -5.59
N ALA A 118 -0.95 -11.56 -6.10
CA ALA A 118 -2.28 -11.05 -5.75
C ALA A 118 -2.61 -11.23 -4.26
N ALA A 119 -2.28 -12.39 -3.67
CA ALA A 119 -2.49 -12.67 -2.26
C ALA A 119 -1.72 -11.68 -1.36
N VAL A 120 -0.44 -11.41 -1.68
CA VAL A 120 0.37 -10.43 -0.94
C VAL A 120 -0.19 -9.00 -1.08
N LEU A 121 -0.61 -8.60 -2.27
CA LEU A 121 -1.21 -7.28 -2.48
C LEU A 121 -2.53 -7.12 -1.71
N LEU A 122 -3.36 -8.17 -1.66
CA LEU A 122 -4.56 -8.19 -0.82
C LEU A 122 -4.22 -8.14 0.68
N ASN A 123 -3.16 -8.81 1.13
CA ASN A 123 -2.65 -8.67 2.50
C ASN A 123 -2.18 -7.25 2.83
N SER A 124 -1.73 -6.49 1.83
CA SER A 124 -1.36 -5.07 2.02
C SER A 124 -2.59 -4.17 2.18
N ILE A 125 -3.77 -4.65 1.75
CA ILE A 125 -5.07 -3.98 1.98
C ILE A 125 -5.65 -4.43 3.32
N PHE A 126 -5.78 -5.74 3.53
CA PHE A 126 -6.30 -6.36 4.75
C PHE A 126 -5.18 -7.10 5.46
N THR A 127 -4.55 -6.42 6.41
CA THR A 127 -3.36 -6.93 7.10
C THR A 127 -3.69 -8.12 8.00
N SER A 128 -2.73 -9.02 8.20
CA SER A 128 -2.90 -10.12 9.17
C SER A 128 -2.73 -9.68 10.61
N GLY A 129 -1.90 -8.65 10.84
CA GLY A 129 -1.66 -8.03 12.13
C GLY A 129 -1.97 -6.54 12.09
N HIS A 130 -2.51 -6.04 13.19
CA HIS A 130 -2.85 -4.62 13.37
C HIS A 130 -1.97 -3.96 14.44
N GLU A 131 -1.33 -4.71 15.32
CA GLU A 131 -0.49 -4.12 16.36
C GLU A 131 0.92 -3.80 15.85
N MET A 132 1.58 -2.88 16.55
CA MET A 132 2.96 -2.52 16.27
C MET A 132 3.89 -3.75 16.30
N ALA A 133 4.80 -3.84 15.34
CA ALA A 133 5.74 -4.95 15.12
C ALA A 133 5.11 -6.28 14.68
N GLU A 134 3.79 -6.41 14.57
CA GLU A 134 3.16 -7.57 13.96
C GLU A 134 3.42 -7.64 12.45
N ARG A 135 3.34 -8.84 11.89
CA ARG A 135 3.50 -9.07 10.45
C ARG A 135 2.23 -8.66 9.69
N VAL A 136 2.43 -7.99 8.56
CA VAL A 136 1.34 -7.54 7.68
C VAL A 136 0.85 -8.66 6.78
N VAL A 137 1.77 -9.44 6.23
CA VAL A 137 1.43 -10.53 5.31
C VAL A 137 1.37 -11.82 6.10
N VAL A 138 0.24 -12.52 6.01
CA VAL A 138 0.11 -13.83 6.66
C VAL A 138 1.21 -14.75 6.15
N ARG A 139 1.87 -15.46 7.06
CA ARG A 139 3.15 -16.14 6.80
C ARG A 139 3.13 -17.06 5.57
N GLY A 140 2.06 -17.83 5.36
CA GLY A 140 1.91 -18.66 4.15
C GLY A 140 1.96 -17.85 2.85
N ASN A 141 1.31 -16.69 2.80
CA ASN A 141 1.34 -15.79 1.65
C ASN A 141 2.69 -15.07 1.50
N ALA A 142 3.38 -14.81 2.61
CA ALA A 142 4.70 -14.17 2.59
C ALA A 142 5.79 -15.08 2.00
N LEU A 143 5.71 -16.38 2.25
CA LEU A 143 6.66 -17.39 1.79
C LEU A 143 6.37 -17.87 0.36
N ALA A 144 5.09 -17.90 -0.03
CA ALA A 144 4.65 -18.50 -1.29
C ALA A 144 5.31 -17.93 -2.56
N PRO A 145 5.54 -16.61 -2.74
CA PRO A 145 6.12 -16.08 -3.97
C PRO A 145 7.50 -16.70 -4.29
N ALA A 146 8.41 -16.69 -3.32
CA ALA A 146 9.77 -17.19 -3.52
C ALA A 146 9.79 -18.72 -3.73
N ALA A 147 8.99 -19.45 -2.96
CA ALA A 147 8.81 -20.90 -3.11
C ALA A 147 8.21 -21.26 -4.47
N CYS A 148 7.18 -20.54 -4.93
CA CYS A 148 6.55 -20.75 -6.23
C CYS A 148 7.54 -20.52 -7.37
N ALA A 149 8.32 -19.44 -7.32
CA ALA A 149 9.35 -19.16 -8.32
C ALA A 149 10.43 -20.25 -8.37
N ALA A 150 10.86 -20.75 -7.22
CA ALA A 150 11.79 -21.87 -7.14
C ALA A 150 11.20 -23.14 -7.77
N HIS A 151 9.93 -23.44 -7.49
CA HIS A 151 9.23 -24.59 -8.07
C HIS A 151 9.08 -24.46 -9.60
N MET A 152 8.72 -23.28 -10.10
CA MET A 152 8.65 -22.99 -11.54
C MET A 152 10.00 -23.20 -12.24
N ARG A 153 11.10 -22.76 -11.63
CA ARG A 153 12.45 -23.01 -12.16
C ARG A 153 12.77 -24.51 -12.21
N ALA A 154 12.40 -25.25 -11.16
CA ALA A 154 12.61 -26.70 -11.12
C ALA A 154 11.79 -27.44 -12.18
N GLN A 155 10.54 -27.02 -12.42
CA GLN A 155 9.70 -27.54 -13.52
C GLN A 155 10.37 -27.27 -14.88
N ALA A 156 10.78 -26.03 -15.15
CA ALA A 156 11.46 -25.68 -16.39
C ALA A 156 12.75 -26.48 -16.61
N ALA A 157 13.55 -26.71 -15.55
CA ALA A 157 14.78 -27.50 -15.64
C ALA A 157 14.54 -28.98 -15.99
N ARG A 158 13.35 -29.51 -15.68
CA ARG A 158 12.93 -30.87 -16.06
C ARG A 158 12.22 -30.93 -17.42
N GLY A 159 11.96 -29.79 -18.06
CA GLY A 159 11.17 -29.70 -19.29
C GLY A 159 9.65 -29.67 -19.05
N ASP A 160 9.20 -29.57 -17.80
CA ASP A 160 7.79 -29.42 -17.45
C ASP A 160 7.34 -27.94 -17.66
N PRO A 161 6.05 -27.69 -17.93
CA PRO A 161 5.50 -26.34 -17.91
C PRO A 161 5.73 -25.64 -16.56
N PRO A 162 6.28 -24.40 -16.53
CA PRO A 162 6.60 -23.69 -15.29
C PRO A 162 5.35 -23.04 -14.67
N ILE A 163 4.38 -23.85 -14.25
CA ILE A 163 3.10 -23.39 -13.69
C ILE A 163 3.16 -23.09 -12.17
N GLY A 164 4.23 -23.50 -11.50
CA GLY A 164 4.37 -23.41 -10.04
C GLY A 164 3.57 -24.49 -9.32
N ALA A 165 3.19 -24.22 -8.07
CA ALA A 165 2.39 -25.13 -7.26
C ALA A 165 1.35 -24.33 -6.44
N PRO A 166 0.24 -24.96 -6.02
CA PRO A 166 -0.72 -24.32 -5.12
C PRO A 166 -0.16 -24.15 -3.71
N LEU A 167 -0.80 -23.29 -2.89
CA LEU A 167 -0.29 -22.88 -1.58
C LEU A 167 0.16 -24.06 -0.69
N LYS A 168 -0.67 -25.11 -0.60
CA LYS A 168 -0.44 -26.29 0.26
C LYS A 168 0.87 -27.04 -0.06
N ASP A 169 1.38 -26.90 -1.29
CA ASP A 169 2.58 -27.59 -1.76
C ASP A 169 3.82 -26.67 -1.69
N LEU A 170 3.63 -25.39 -1.36
CA LEU A 170 4.70 -24.38 -1.29
C LEU A 170 5.16 -24.08 0.14
N VAL A 171 4.32 -24.29 1.14
CA VAL A 171 4.58 -23.89 2.54
C VAL A 171 4.21 -25.00 3.52
N GLY A 172 4.64 -24.87 4.78
CA GLY A 172 4.29 -25.81 5.85
C GLY A 172 2.79 -25.85 6.15
N VAL A 173 2.33 -26.94 6.77
CA VAL A 173 0.90 -27.18 7.07
C VAL A 173 0.27 -26.04 7.90
N GLU A 174 0.98 -25.57 8.93
CA GLU A 174 0.51 -24.47 9.78
C GLU A 174 0.41 -23.14 9.03
N ASP A 175 1.40 -22.84 8.19
CA ASP A 175 1.44 -21.63 7.36
C ASP A 175 0.34 -21.65 6.29
N CYS A 176 0.08 -22.83 5.70
CA CYS A 176 -1.02 -23.04 4.78
C CYS A 176 -2.37 -22.82 5.46
N ALA A 177 -2.59 -23.42 6.64
CA ALA A 177 -3.82 -23.26 7.40
C ALA A 177 -4.05 -21.80 7.85
N ALA A 178 -2.99 -21.08 8.23
CA ALA A 178 -3.09 -19.65 8.55
C ALA A 178 -3.50 -18.81 7.33
N ALA A 179 -2.88 -19.04 6.17
CA ALA A 179 -3.20 -18.34 4.93
C ALA A 179 -4.60 -18.70 4.40
N GLN A 180 -5.05 -19.95 4.54
CA GLN A 180 -6.41 -20.36 4.20
C GLN A 180 -7.46 -19.69 5.11
N ARG A 181 -7.20 -19.60 6.42
CA ARG A 181 -8.07 -18.86 7.36
C ARG A 181 -8.16 -17.38 6.99
N TRP A 182 -7.03 -16.76 6.64
CA TRP A 182 -7.00 -15.38 6.17
C TRP A 182 -7.75 -15.20 4.84
N TRP A 183 -7.69 -16.15 3.92
CA TRP A 183 -8.41 -16.10 2.64
C TRP A 183 -9.91 -16.36 2.76
N ALA A 184 -10.35 -17.10 3.79
CA ALA A 184 -11.74 -17.57 3.93
C ALA A 184 -12.82 -16.47 3.76
N PRO A 185 -12.66 -15.23 4.27
CA PRO A 185 -13.64 -14.16 4.07
C PRO A 185 -13.89 -13.79 2.59
N PHE A 186 -12.90 -13.98 1.72
CA PHE A 186 -13.02 -13.76 0.27
C PHE A 186 -13.64 -14.96 -0.47
N ALA A 187 -13.76 -16.12 0.18
CA ALA A 187 -14.24 -17.35 -0.43
C ALA A 187 -15.66 -17.74 0.03
N ARG A 188 -16.32 -16.89 0.83
CA ARG A 188 -17.68 -17.15 1.32
C ARG A 188 -18.66 -17.32 0.14
N PRO A 189 -19.55 -18.32 0.19
CA PRO A 189 -20.46 -18.62 -0.91
C PRO A 189 -21.55 -17.56 -1.09
N GLN A 190 -21.95 -16.90 0.01
CA GLN A 190 -22.91 -15.81 -0.02
C GLN A 190 -22.21 -14.51 -0.40
N GLU A 191 -22.55 -13.95 -1.58
CA GLU A 191 -21.90 -12.75 -2.12
C GLU A 191 -21.99 -11.55 -1.16
N ASN A 192 -23.11 -11.39 -0.45
CA ASN A 192 -23.32 -10.30 0.49
C ASN A 192 -22.44 -10.41 1.75
N LEU A 193 -21.82 -11.56 2.01
CA LEU A 193 -20.88 -11.78 3.12
C LEU A 193 -19.42 -11.86 2.65
N ASN A 194 -19.19 -11.89 1.34
CA ASN A 194 -17.90 -12.10 0.74
C ASN A 194 -17.14 -10.77 0.62
N ALA A 195 -15.98 -10.68 1.28
CA ALA A 195 -15.14 -9.48 1.28
C ALA A 195 -14.67 -9.08 -0.14
N TRP A 196 -14.51 -10.05 -1.06
CA TRP A 196 -14.08 -9.80 -2.44
C TRP A 196 -15.03 -8.86 -3.19
N VAL A 197 -16.34 -8.97 -2.92
CA VAL A 197 -17.38 -8.14 -3.54
C VAL A 197 -17.23 -6.66 -3.18
N LYS A 198 -16.51 -6.34 -2.09
CA LYS A 198 -16.21 -4.95 -1.68
C LYS A 198 -14.89 -4.43 -2.24
N VAL A 199 -13.99 -5.32 -2.68
CA VAL A 199 -12.70 -4.95 -3.29
C VAL A 199 -12.84 -4.83 -4.81
N CYS A 200 -13.56 -5.77 -5.42
CA CYS A 200 -13.74 -5.90 -6.87
C CYS A 200 -14.13 -4.58 -7.56
N PRO A 201 -15.11 -3.78 -7.07
CA PRO A 201 -15.50 -2.54 -7.73
C PRO A 201 -14.33 -1.55 -7.89
N LEU A 202 -13.48 -1.42 -6.87
CA LEU A 202 -12.33 -0.51 -6.94
C LEU A 202 -11.27 -1.03 -7.93
N ILE A 203 -11.04 -2.35 -8.00
CA ILE A 203 -10.13 -2.95 -8.98
C ILE A 203 -10.64 -2.68 -10.41
N VAL A 204 -11.94 -2.91 -10.66
CA VAL A 204 -12.58 -2.67 -11.96
C VAL A 204 -12.44 -1.21 -12.39
N LEU A 205 -12.72 -0.27 -11.49
CA LEU A 205 -12.57 1.16 -11.77
C LEU A 205 -11.14 1.52 -12.14
N LEU A 206 -10.16 1.04 -11.37
CA LEU A 206 -8.75 1.30 -11.69
C LEU A 206 -8.29 0.56 -12.94
N SER A 207 -8.86 -0.60 -13.31
CA SER A 207 -8.55 -1.28 -14.58
C SER A 207 -8.96 -0.43 -15.80
N ARG A 208 -10.11 0.26 -15.75
CA ARG A 208 -10.60 1.13 -16.84
C ARG A 208 -9.60 2.23 -17.22
N ILE A 209 -8.80 2.67 -16.25
CA ILE A 209 -7.76 3.69 -16.41
C ILE A 209 -6.34 3.11 -16.32
N ASN A 210 -6.19 1.80 -16.50
CA ASN A 210 -4.90 1.09 -16.50
C ASN A 210 -4.07 1.27 -15.21
N GLY A 211 -4.73 1.41 -14.07
CA GLY A 211 -4.11 1.64 -12.76
C GLY A 211 -3.53 3.05 -12.58
N SER A 212 -3.93 4.01 -13.43
CA SER A 212 -3.56 5.42 -13.25
C SER A 212 -4.10 5.98 -11.94
N HIS A 213 -3.36 6.91 -11.36
CA HIS A 213 -3.80 7.72 -10.21
C HIS A 213 -4.37 9.08 -10.66
N ASP A 214 -4.28 9.37 -11.95
CA ASP A 214 -4.88 10.54 -12.58
C ASP A 214 -6.32 10.19 -12.97
N LEU A 215 -7.26 10.51 -12.08
CA LEU A 215 -8.68 10.19 -12.24
C LEU A 215 -9.39 11.34 -12.96
N PRO A 216 -10.15 11.05 -14.03
CA PRO A 216 -11.10 12.02 -14.57
C PRO A 216 -12.10 12.46 -13.49
N LEU A 217 -12.48 13.74 -13.50
CA LEU A 217 -13.37 14.34 -12.48
C LEU A 217 -14.69 13.56 -12.35
N GLU A 218 -15.23 13.08 -13.46
CA GLU A 218 -16.45 12.28 -13.53
C GLU A 218 -16.37 10.94 -12.79
N THR A 219 -15.17 10.41 -12.56
CA THR A 219 -14.95 9.12 -11.88
C THR A 219 -14.58 9.25 -10.40
N LEU A 220 -14.37 10.48 -9.92
CA LEU A 220 -13.92 10.74 -8.54
C LEU A 220 -14.94 10.27 -7.51
N ASP A 221 -16.23 10.59 -7.71
CA ASP A 221 -17.31 10.20 -6.81
C ASP A 221 -17.49 8.69 -6.75
N GLU A 222 -17.39 8.02 -7.89
CA GLU A 222 -17.49 6.56 -7.97
C GLU A 222 -16.30 5.90 -7.25
N THR A 223 -15.10 6.41 -7.47
CA THR A 223 -13.88 5.93 -6.80
C THR A 223 -13.95 6.16 -5.30
N TRP A 224 -14.36 7.35 -4.85
CA TRP A 224 -14.57 7.62 -3.42
C TRP A 224 -15.58 6.66 -2.80
N ARG A 225 -16.74 6.41 -3.45
CA ARG A 225 -17.74 5.45 -2.94
C ARG A 225 -17.17 4.04 -2.85
N ALA A 226 -16.37 3.62 -3.82
CA ALA A 226 -15.72 2.32 -3.82
C ALA A 226 -14.69 2.19 -2.69
N VAL A 227 -13.84 3.20 -2.49
CA VAL A 227 -12.89 3.28 -1.36
C VAL A 227 -13.64 3.25 -0.03
N HIS A 228 -14.65 4.09 0.16
CA HIS A 228 -15.46 4.14 1.38
C HIS A 228 -16.13 2.79 1.68
N THR A 229 -16.68 2.15 0.66
CA THR A 229 -17.33 0.83 0.78
C THR A 229 -16.33 -0.25 1.18
N LEU A 230 -15.14 -0.26 0.57
CA LEU A 230 -14.05 -1.18 0.91
C LEU A 230 -13.61 -0.97 2.37
N VAL A 231 -13.36 0.28 2.76
CA VAL A 231 -12.88 0.63 4.11
C VAL A 231 -13.91 0.27 5.16
N CYS A 232 -15.20 0.53 4.96
CA CYS A 232 -16.23 0.26 5.98
C CYS A 232 -16.73 -1.19 5.92
N ALA A 233 -17.31 -1.60 4.80
CA ALA A 233 -17.96 -2.90 4.66
C ALA A 233 -16.94 -4.01 4.35
N GLY A 234 -15.93 -3.74 3.52
CA GLY A 234 -14.90 -4.72 3.19
C GLY A 234 -14.07 -5.12 4.40
N SER A 235 -13.60 -4.14 5.19
CA SER A 235 -12.82 -4.41 6.41
C SER A 235 -13.64 -5.15 7.47
N TRP A 236 -14.92 -4.77 7.64
CA TRP A 236 -15.85 -5.48 8.52
C TRP A 236 -16.02 -6.94 8.08
N MET A 237 -16.31 -7.19 6.81
CA MET A 237 -16.51 -8.54 6.29
C MET A 237 -15.24 -9.38 6.44
N HIS A 238 -14.07 -8.78 6.23
CA HIS A 238 -12.80 -9.48 6.38
C HIS A 238 -12.49 -9.83 7.84
N ALA A 239 -12.67 -8.89 8.76
CA ALA A 239 -12.36 -9.07 10.18
C ALA A 239 -13.45 -9.84 10.96
N SER A 240 -14.68 -9.85 10.47
CA SER A 240 -15.80 -10.58 11.06
C SER A 240 -15.61 -12.09 10.87
N PRO A 241 -15.87 -12.93 11.89
CA PRO A 241 -15.76 -14.39 11.78
C PRO A 241 -16.62 -14.99 10.66
N ASP A 242 -17.86 -14.52 10.53
CA ASP A 242 -18.86 -15.04 9.58
C ASP A 242 -19.33 -13.98 8.55
N GLY A 243 -18.89 -12.72 8.69
CA GLY A 243 -19.30 -11.58 7.85
C GLY A 243 -20.46 -10.78 8.44
N MET A 244 -21.07 -11.24 9.54
CA MET A 244 -22.22 -10.63 10.20
C MET A 244 -21.90 -10.23 11.65
N LEU A 245 -21.32 -11.15 12.42
CA LEU A 245 -20.94 -10.94 13.80
C LEU A 245 -19.88 -9.84 13.92
N PRO A 246 -19.91 -9.05 15.00
CA PRO A 246 -18.86 -8.09 15.29
C PRO A 246 -17.46 -8.69 15.22
N PRO A 247 -16.49 -7.99 14.60
CA PRO A 247 -15.08 -8.30 14.77
C PRO A 247 -14.70 -8.33 16.26
N VAL A 248 -13.71 -9.15 16.57
CA VAL A 248 -13.17 -9.31 17.93
C VAL A 248 -11.75 -8.77 18.00
N GLU A 249 -11.27 -8.52 19.22
CA GLU A 249 -9.86 -8.17 19.45
C GLU A 249 -8.92 -9.19 18.80
N PRO A 250 -7.79 -8.78 18.20
CA PRO A 250 -7.20 -7.42 18.24
C PRO A 250 -7.62 -6.50 17.08
N SER A 251 -8.76 -6.76 16.42
CA SER A 251 -9.21 -5.91 15.31
C SER A 251 -9.50 -4.47 15.77
N PRO A 252 -9.08 -3.42 15.02
CA PRO A 252 -9.50 -2.04 15.29
C PRO A 252 -11.01 -1.81 15.25
N LEU A 253 -11.78 -2.77 14.73
CA LEU A 253 -13.25 -2.73 14.68
C LEU A 253 -13.91 -3.45 15.87
N ALA A 254 -13.13 -3.98 16.81
CA ALA A 254 -13.66 -4.65 17.99
C ALA A 254 -14.58 -3.70 18.78
N GLY A 255 -15.70 -4.26 19.27
CA GLY A 255 -16.71 -3.50 20.02
C GLY A 255 -17.72 -2.73 19.17
N LEU A 256 -17.53 -2.63 17.84
CA LEU A 256 -18.53 -2.08 16.95
C LEU A 256 -19.71 -3.04 16.74
N ARG A 257 -20.91 -2.49 16.52
CA ARG A 257 -22.14 -3.27 16.29
C ARG A 257 -22.45 -3.53 14.82
N SER A 258 -21.93 -2.72 13.90
CA SER A 258 -22.15 -2.87 12.47
C SER A 258 -21.09 -2.14 11.64
N ALA A 259 -20.94 -2.55 10.38
CA ALA A 259 -20.11 -1.84 9.40
C ALA A 259 -20.53 -0.37 9.19
N ALA A 260 -21.81 -0.05 9.39
CA ALA A 260 -22.34 1.31 9.30
C ALA A 260 -21.87 2.21 10.46
N HIS A 261 -21.23 1.65 11.50
CA HIS A 261 -20.65 2.39 12.61
C HIS A 261 -19.15 2.63 12.45
N VAL A 262 -18.52 2.18 11.36
CA VAL A 262 -17.13 2.53 11.07
C VAL A 262 -17.05 4.05 10.84
N ARG A 263 -16.12 4.70 11.55
CA ARG A 263 -15.89 6.16 11.54
C ARG A 263 -14.40 6.42 11.39
N ALA A 264 -14.02 7.68 11.17
CA ALA A 264 -12.62 8.10 11.04
C ALA A 264 -11.72 7.53 12.14
N GLU A 265 -12.17 7.56 13.41
CA GLU A 265 -11.45 7.05 14.58
C GLU A 265 -11.04 5.56 14.50
N HIS A 266 -11.80 4.74 13.77
CA HIS A 266 -11.53 3.30 13.57
C HIS A 266 -10.57 3.06 12.40
N VAL A 267 -10.40 4.05 11.54
CA VAL A 267 -9.52 4.00 10.37
C VAL A 267 -8.21 4.73 10.67
N THR A 268 -8.14 5.57 11.69
CA THR A 268 -6.89 6.20 12.17
C THR A 268 -6.09 5.24 13.06
N PRO A 269 -4.76 5.25 12.98
CA PRO A 269 -3.92 4.41 13.83
C PRO A 269 -3.81 4.97 15.26
N THR A 270 -3.59 4.09 16.24
CA THR A 270 -3.21 4.46 17.60
C THR A 270 -1.68 4.37 17.74
N PHE A 271 -0.97 5.50 17.71
CA PHE A 271 0.52 5.46 17.75
C PHE A 271 1.10 5.04 19.08
N VAL A 272 0.50 5.54 20.16
CA VAL A 272 0.98 5.29 21.51
C VAL A 272 -0.08 4.48 22.23
N GLY A 273 0.17 3.18 22.31
CA GLY A 273 -0.63 2.32 23.15
C GLY A 273 -0.52 2.76 24.61
N ARG A 274 -1.64 2.70 25.34
CA ARG A 274 -1.67 2.95 26.77
C ARG A 274 -1.33 1.66 27.50
N ALA A 275 -0.22 1.63 28.22
CA ALA A 275 0.13 0.55 29.11
C ALA A 275 -0.45 0.87 30.50
N SER A 276 -1.54 0.19 30.87
CA SER A 276 -2.20 0.37 32.18
C SER A 276 -2.40 -1.00 32.86
N GLU A 277 -2.26 -1.04 34.18
CA GLU A 277 -2.63 -2.21 35.00
C GLU A 277 -4.17 -2.33 35.17
N GLN A 278 -4.94 -1.34 34.69
CA GLN A 278 -6.39 -1.30 34.73
C GLN A 278 -7.02 -1.72 33.39
N TYR A 279 -8.36 -1.81 33.33
CA TYR A 279 -9.15 -2.17 32.14
C TYR A 279 -9.03 -1.21 30.93
N ASP A 280 -8.16 -0.19 30.97
CA ASP A 280 -7.98 0.80 29.89
C ASP A 280 -6.60 0.68 29.20
N SER A 281 -5.95 -0.49 29.31
CA SER A 281 -4.79 -0.79 28.49
C SER A 281 -5.21 -0.91 27.02
N ARG A 282 -4.51 -0.22 26.12
CA ARG A 282 -4.76 -0.28 24.67
C ARG A 282 -3.44 -0.41 23.93
N PRO A 283 -3.27 -1.38 23.01
CA PRO A 283 -2.03 -1.49 22.25
C PRO A 283 -1.87 -0.34 21.24
N ALA A 284 -0.65 -0.15 20.74
CA ALA A 284 -0.43 0.69 19.57
C ALA A 284 -0.90 -0.10 18.34
N THR A 285 -1.83 0.47 17.58
CA THR A 285 -2.50 -0.19 16.44
C THR A 285 -2.38 0.62 15.15
N ALA A 286 -2.24 -0.08 14.03
CA ALA A 286 -2.31 0.47 12.69
C ALA A 286 -3.76 0.79 12.30
N CYS A 287 -3.95 1.34 11.10
CA CYS A 287 -5.25 1.44 10.49
C CYS A 287 -5.87 0.04 10.24
N VAL A 288 -7.20 -0.01 10.17
CA VAL A 288 -7.94 -1.25 9.85
C VAL A 288 -7.61 -1.79 8.44
N VAL A 289 -7.23 -0.90 7.52
CA VAL A 289 -6.81 -1.25 6.16
C VAL A 289 -5.57 -0.46 5.76
N GLY A 290 -4.80 -1.05 4.86
CA GLY A 290 -3.58 -0.45 4.34
C GLY A 290 -2.39 -0.59 5.28
N VAL A 291 -1.25 -0.16 4.77
CA VAL A 291 0.02 -0.08 5.48
C VAL A 291 0.66 1.28 5.24
N LEU A 292 1.71 1.63 5.98
CA LEU A 292 2.44 2.84 5.66
C LEU A 292 3.07 2.76 4.25
N PRO A 293 3.17 3.89 3.51
CA PRO A 293 3.69 3.90 2.15
C PRO A 293 5.06 3.24 1.98
N MET A 294 5.99 3.48 2.92
CA MET A 294 7.31 2.84 2.89
C MET A 294 7.24 1.32 3.13
N GLY A 295 6.30 0.86 3.98
CA GLY A 295 6.02 -0.55 4.16
C GLY A 295 5.46 -1.20 2.89
N PHE A 296 4.56 -0.51 2.20
CA PHE A 296 4.05 -0.98 0.90
C PHE A 296 5.16 -1.05 -0.15
N GLN A 297 6.02 -0.03 -0.25
CA GLN A 297 7.18 -0.04 -1.14
C GLN A 297 8.14 -1.20 -0.83
N GLN A 298 8.38 -1.51 0.45
CA GLN A 298 9.16 -2.67 0.85
C GLN A 298 8.51 -3.98 0.36
N ILE A 299 7.21 -4.16 0.57
CA ILE A 299 6.48 -5.35 0.10
C ILE A 299 6.61 -5.49 -1.42
N LEU A 300 6.44 -4.42 -2.19
CA LEU A 300 6.62 -4.43 -3.64
C LEU A 300 8.05 -4.79 -4.06
N ALA A 301 9.06 -4.25 -3.39
CA ALA A 301 10.46 -4.58 -3.65
C ALA A 301 10.78 -6.05 -3.36
N LEU A 302 10.22 -6.59 -2.27
CA LEU A 302 10.33 -8.00 -1.92
C LEU A 302 9.61 -8.89 -2.95
N LEU A 303 8.42 -8.52 -3.41
CA LEU A 303 7.71 -9.24 -4.50
C LEU A 303 8.55 -9.32 -5.77
N GLN A 304 9.18 -8.21 -6.17
CA GLN A 304 10.08 -8.18 -7.32
C GLN A 304 11.29 -9.11 -7.10
N GLY A 305 11.88 -9.07 -5.91
CA GLY A 305 13.03 -9.89 -5.56
C GLY A 305 12.75 -11.39 -5.38
N ALA A 306 11.54 -11.76 -4.96
CA ALA A 306 11.15 -13.14 -4.67
C ALA A 306 11.28 -14.08 -5.87
N SER A 307 11.08 -13.54 -7.08
CA SER A 307 11.31 -14.27 -8.33
C SER A 307 12.76 -14.74 -8.51
N ALA A 308 13.73 -14.14 -7.82
CA ALA A 308 15.15 -14.35 -8.07
C ALA A 308 15.91 -14.98 -6.89
N ASP A 309 15.38 -14.95 -5.67
CA ASP A 309 16.04 -15.51 -4.48
C ASP A 309 15.00 -16.20 -3.58
N GLU A 310 15.19 -17.49 -3.34
CA GLU A 310 14.28 -18.33 -2.54
C GLU A 310 14.27 -17.97 -1.05
N ARG A 311 15.27 -17.21 -0.58
CA ARG A 311 15.36 -16.75 0.82
C ARG A 311 14.52 -15.51 1.09
N VAL A 312 13.98 -14.87 0.05
CA VAL A 312 13.15 -13.68 0.19
C VAL A 312 11.81 -14.07 0.81
N VAL A 313 11.47 -13.41 1.91
CA VAL A 313 10.15 -13.47 2.54
C VAL A 313 9.45 -12.15 2.28
N VAL A 314 8.30 -12.20 1.62
CA VAL A 314 7.58 -11.01 1.17
C VAL A 314 6.64 -10.53 2.27
N ASP A 315 7.16 -9.70 3.17
CA ASP A 315 6.44 -9.24 4.35
C ASP A 315 6.90 -7.85 4.80
N TYR A 316 6.20 -7.31 5.79
CA TYR A 316 6.54 -6.08 6.50
C TYR A 316 6.05 -6.21 7.93
N ALA A 317 6.91 -5.89 8.90
CA ALA A 317 6.50 -5.71 10.28
C ALA A 317 5.95 -4.28 10.44
N GLN A 318 4.72 -4.16 10.95
CA GLN A 318 4.04 -2.89 11.20
C GLN A 318 4.95 -1.94 11.95
N ASN A 319 5.30 -0.82 11.31
CA ASN A 319 6.19 0.17 11.88
C ASN A 319 5.67 1.59 11.63
N PHE A 320 4.67 1.99 12.41
CA PHE A 320 3.94 3.25 12.21
C PHE A 320 4.15 4.30 13.31
N SER A 321 5.01 4.03 14.29
CA SER A 321 5.30 4.99 15.35
C SER A 321 6.21 6.12 14.86
N PHE A 322 5.61 7.30 14.60
CA PHE A 322 6.33 8.54 14.34
C PHE A 322 7.02 9.15 15.58
N LEU A 323 6.97 8.49 16.74
CA LEU A 323 7.71 8.89 17.94
C LEU A 323 9.24 8.94 17.73
N VAL A 324 9.73 8.35 16.64
CA VAL A 324 11.14 8.43 16.21
C VAL A 324 11.24 9.11 14.84
N TYR A 325 10.39 10.11 14.55
CA TYR A 325 10.57 10.97 13.37
C TYR A 325 11.99 11.53 13.29
N ARG A 326 12.60 11.79 14.46
CA ARG A 326 14.04 12.01 14.61
C ARG A 326 14.57 11.03 15.66
N PRO A 327 15.72 10.37 15.42
CA PRO A 327 16.35 9.53 16.44
C PRO A 327 16.48 10.22 17.79
N SER A 328 16.78 11.53 17.80
CA SER A 328 16.90 12.35 19.02
C SER A 328 15.62 12.53 19.85
N ALA A 329 14.45 12.24 19.28
CA ALA A 329 13.16 12.31 19.96
C ALA A 329 12.76 10.98 20.62
N ALA A 330 13.57 9.92 20.44
CA ALA A 330 13.29 8.63 21.05
C ALA A 330 13.30 8.74 22.59
N PRO A 331 12.27 8.23 23.28
CA PRO A 331 12.10 8.41 24.72
C PRO A 331 13.18 7.70 25.55
N ASP A 332 13.84 6.69 24.98
CA ASP A 332 14.94 5.94 25.59
C ASP A 332 16.30 6.64 25.50
N ILE A 333 16.39 7.78 24.80
CA ILE A 333 17.62 8.58 24.73
C ILE A 333 17.67 9.56 25.89
N MET A 334 18.74 9.45 26.68
CA MET A 334 19.04 10.35 27.79
C MET A 334 19.83 11.60 27.34
N THR A 335 19.95 12.57 28.24
CA THR A 335 20.88 13.71 28.09
C THR A 335 22.32 13.27 28.38
N ASN A 336 23.30 14.12 28.06
CA ASN A 336 24.71 13.91 28.40
C ASN A 336 24.96 13.72 29.92
N LYS A 337 24.08 14.23 30.77
CA LYS A 337 24.11 14.06 32.23
C LYS A 337 23.34 12.82 32.72
N GLN A 338 22.99 11.89 31.82
CA GLN A 338 22.17 10.70 32.12
C GLN A 338 20.80 11.02 32.74
N LYS A 339 20.27 12.21 32.46
CA LYS A 339 18.91 12.62 32.86
C LYS A 339 17.93 12.37 31.74
N GLU A 340 16.69 12.08 32.11
CA GLU A 340 15.56 12.00 31.20
C GLU A 340 15.37 13.32 30.43
N ARG A 341 14.98 13.20 29.17
CA ARG A 341 14.61 14.35 28.33
C ARG A 341 13.20 14.83 28.70
N SER A 342 12.94 16.12 28.51
CA SER A 342 11.63 16.71 28.76
C SER A 342 10.53 16.06 27.92
N SER A 343 9.27 16.12 28.37
CA SER A 343 8.10 15.65 27.61
C SER A 343 8.07 16.24 26.20
N LYS A 344 8.40 17.54 26.07
CA LYS A 344 8.54 18.23 24.78
C LYS A 344 9.51 17.54 23.83
N ALA A 345 10.67 17.13 24.34
CA ALA A 345 11.75 16.56 23.54
C ALA A 345 11.44 15.13 23.05
N ILE A 346 10.47 14.46 23.66
CA ILE A 346 10.01 13.11 23.29
C ILE A 346 8.59 13.10 22.71
N SER A 347 8.04 14.29 22.45
CA SER A 347 6.74 14.48 21.80
C SER A 347 6.90 14.40 20.28
N CYS A 348 6.01 13.69 19.60
CA CYS A 348 5.99 13.68 18.14
C CYS A 348 5.61 15.03 17.52
N VAL A 349 4.94 15.90 18.29
CA VAL A 349 4.54 17.25 17.88
C VAL A 349 5.40 18.35 18.53
N ASN A 350 6.40 17.98 19.33
CA ASN A 350 7.28 18.90 20.07
C ASN A 350 6.53 19.87 21.02
N VAL A 351 5.46 19.41 21.66
CA VAL A 351 4.64 20.19 22.60
C VAL A 351 4.75 19.59 24.01
N GLU A 352 4.65 20.43 25.04
CA GLU A 352 4.55 20.01 26.45
C GLU A 352 3.10 19.68 26.82
N GLY A 353 2.87 18.72 27.71
CA GLY A 353 1.50 18.39 28.13
C GLY A 353 0.74 17.51 27.13
N ASP A 354 1.43 16.87 26.18
CA ASP A 354 0.83 16.06 25.12
C ASP A 354 0.44 14.65 25.59
N GLU A 355 0.64 14.33 26.87
CA GLU A 355 0.47 12.99 27.43
C GLU A 355 -0.98 12.48 27.34
N ALA A 356 -1.96 13.39 27.35
CA ALA A 356 -3.37 13.03 27.19
C ALA A 356 -3.69 12.53 25.77
N ALA A 357 -2.95 12.98 24.76
CA ALA A 357 -3.16 12.61 23.36
C ALA A 357 -2.18 11.54 22.86
N PHE A 358 -0.94 11.56 23.35
CA PHE A 358 0.16 10.70 22.86
C PHE A 358 0.78 9.83 23.96
N GLY A 359 0.06 9.61 25.05
CA GLY A 359 0.48 8.74 26.15
C GLY A 359 1.61 9.33 26.99
N THR A 360 1.84 8.70 28.13
CA THR A 360 2.90 9.08 29.06
C THR A 360 4.29 8.69 28.53
N ARG A 361 5.35 9.14 29.20
CA ARG A 361 6.72 8.68 28.91
C ARG A 361 6.85 7.16 28.97
N ALA A 362 6.18 6.50 29.92
CA ALA A 362 6.22 5.04 30.06
C ALA A 362 5.60 4.34 28.86
N ASP A 363 4.45 4.85 28.38
CA ASP A 363 3.77 4.37 27.18
C ASP A 363 4.66 4.52 25.94
N LYS A 364 5.24 5.72 25.77
CA LYS A 364 6.17 6.03 24.68
C LYS A 364 7.41 5.10 24.71
N LEU A 365 7.94 4.78 25.90
CA LEU A 365 9.05 3.83 26.06
C LEU A 365 8.68 2.40 25.63
N ALA A 366 7.49 1.93 25.98
CA ALA A 366 7.00 0.61 25.56
C ALA A 366 6.90 0.52 24.03
N VAL A 367 6.28 1.51 23.39
CA VAL A 367 6.16 1.58 21.93
C VAL A 367 7.52 1.74 21.25
N CYS A 368 8.45 2.50 21.83
CA CYS A 368 9.80 2.64 21.28
C CYS A 368 10.54 1.29 21.19
N LYS A 369 10.36 0.40 22.17
CA LYS A 369 10.91 -0.96 22.11
C LYS A 369 10.31 -1.74 20.93
N LEU A 370 8.99 -1.69 20.73
CA LEU A 370 8.32 -2.33 19.60
C LEU A 370 8.80 -1.76 18.26
N HIS A 371 9.01 -0.44 18.16
CA HIS A 371 9.60 0.19 16.97
C HIS A 371 10.97 -0.38 16.63
N ARG A 372 11.86 -0.57 17.63
CA ARG A 372 13.17 -1.18 17.40
C ARG A 372 13.06 -2.65 16.95
N VAL A 373 12.09 -3.39 17.47
CA VAL A 373 11.79 -4.78 17.04
C VAL A 373 11.32 -4.79 15.58
N ALA A 374 10.32 -3.97 15.24
CA ALA A 374 9.80 -3.84 13.87
C ALA A 374 10.89 -3.42 12.88
N TRP A 375 11.70 -2.43 13.26
CA TRP A 375 12.84 -1.96 12.46
C TRP A 375 13.84 -3.08 12.17
N ARG A 376 14.25 -3.83 13.20
CA ARG A 376 15.16 -4.98 13.03
C ARG A 376 14.53 -6.03 12.12
N ALA A 377 13.28 -6.40 12.38
CA ALA A 377 12.56 -7.39 11.59
C ALA A 377 12.45 -6.99 10.10
N ASN A 378 12.20 -5.71 9.81
CA ASN A 378 12.16 -5.18 8.45
C ASN A 378 13.53 -5.17 7.78
N LEU A 379 14.59 -4.79 8.51
CA LEU A 379 15.96 -4.88 7.99
C LEU A 379 16.33 -6.32 7.62
N ASP A 380 15.97 -7.29 8.46
CA ASP A 380 16.24 -8.71 8.19
C ASP A 380 15.49 -9.20 6.95
N LEU A 381 14.26 -8.72 6.70
CA LEU A 381 13.49 -9.05 5.50
C LEU A 381 14.12 -8.50 4.21
N VAL A 382 14.62 -7.27 4.22
CA VAL A 382 15.20 -6.64 3.00
C VAL A 382 16.67 -7.00 2.77
N LYS A 383 17.36 -7.49 3.80
CA LYS A 383 18.77 -7.87 3.75
C LYS A 383 19.13 -8.76 2.55
N PRO A 384 18.35 -9.80 2.17
CA PRO A 384 18.65 -10.61 0.99
C PRO A 384 18.69 -9.80 -0.31
N LEU A 385 17.85 -8.77 -0.44
CA LEU A 385 17.84 -7.90 -1.63
C LEU A 385 19.08 -7.01 -1.68
N CYS A 386 19.42 -6.39 -0.54
CA CYS A 386 20.50 -5.42 -0.45
C CYS A 386 21.90 -6.07 -0.55
N LEU A 387 22.06 -7.28 -0.01
CA LEU A 387 23.33 -8.00 0.00
C LEU A 387 23.52 -8.93 -1.20
N ARG A 388 22.57 -8.94 -2.15
CA ARG A 388 22.71 -9.73 -3.35
C ARG A 388 23.82 -9.14 -4.22
N VAL A 389 24.97 -9.81 -4.24
CA VAL A 389 26.03 -9.52 -5.20
C VAL A 389 25.60 -10.05 -6.56
N ALA A 390 25.05 -9.16 -7.40
CA ALA A 390 24.79 -9.47 -8.80
C ALA A 390 26.07 -9.26 -9.62
N PRO A 391 26.34 -10.09 -10.64
CA PRO A 391 27.37 -9.77 -11.62
C PRO A 391 27.06 -8.39 -12.23
N PRO A 392 28.09 -7.58 -12.53
CA PRO A 392 27.88 -6.26 -13.08
C PRO A 392 27.01 -6.33 -14.34
N ARG A 393 26.13 -5.33 -14.52
CA ARG A 393 25.35 -5.22 -15.77
C ARG A 393 26.31 -5.20 -16.98
N PRO A 394 25.88 -5.66 -18.17
CA PRO A 394 26.70 -5.59 -19.37
C PRO A 394 27.18 -4.16 -19.65
N ASP A 395 28.36 -3.98 -20.26
CA ASP A 395 28.98 -2.67 -20.52
C ASP A 395 28.03 -1.68 -21.20
N LYS A 396 27.25 -2.14 -22.18
CA LYS A 396 26.25 -1.32 -22.88
C LYS A 396 25.19 -0.72 -21.95
N GLN A 397 24.88 -1.38 -20.84
CA GLN A 397 23.91 -0.89 -19.85
C GLN A 397 24.59 -0.06 -18.75
N ARG A 398 25.84 -0.38 -18.40
CA ARG A 398 26.66 0.45 -17.48
C ARG A 398 26.98 1.81 -18.07
N ALA A 399 27.26 1.86 -19.37
CA ALA A 399 27.55 3.09 -20.11
C ALA A 399 26.35 4.06 -20.22
N ARG A 400 25.12 3.62 -19.91
CA ARG A 400 23.93 4.53 -19.90
C ARG A 400 23.94 5.53 -18.75
N GLY A 401 24.70 5.25 -17.69
CA GLY A 401 24.98 6.19 -16.61
C GLY A 401 26.33 6.91 -16.77
N ASP A 402 27.05 6.66 -17.87
CA ASP A 402 28.31 7.33 -18.14
C ASP A 402 28.03 8.79 -18.47
N ARG A 403 28.70 9.67 -17.74
CA ARG A 403 28.61 11.12 -17.93
C ARG A 403 28.92 11.49 -19.38
N ALA A 404 29.85 10.79 -20.03
CA ALA A 404 30.18 11.00 -21.44
C ALA A 404 29.01 10.70 -22.38
N ALA A 405 28.22 9.65 -22.13
CA ALA A 405 27.05 9.32 -22.93
C ALA A 405 25.89 10.29 -22.68
N CYS A 406 25.72 10.72 -21.43
CA CYS A 406 24.73 11.73 -21.05
C CYS A 406 25.05 13.10 -21.65
N ASP A 407 26.33 13.49 -21.65
CA ASP A 407 26.80 14.74 -22.23
C ASP A 407 26.75 14.69 -23.76
N PHE A 408 27.08 13.57 -24.39
CA PHE A 408 26.87 13.34 -25.83
C PHE A 408 25.40 13.48 -26.25
N CYS A 409 24.46 12.87 -25.51
CA CYS A 409 23.03 13.01 -25.82
C CYS A 409 22.53 14.44 -25.62
N LYS A 410 23.06 15.19 -24.65
CA LYS A 410 22.73 16.61 -24.44
C LYS A 410 23.32 17.50 -25.54
N GLU A 411 24.56 17.28 -25.94
CA GLU A 411 25.20 17.99 -27.05
C GLU A 411 24.48 17.69 -28.36
N ARG A 412 24.22 16.41 -28.66
CA ARG A 412 23.49 16.03 -29.87
C ARG A 412 22.08 16.60 -29.91
N LYS A 413 21.39 16.68 -28.77
CA LYS A 413 20.09 17.37 -28.69
C LYS A 413 20.20 18.86 -29.02
N ARG A 414 21.20 19.56 -28.45
CA ARG A 414 21.42 20.99 -28.73
C ARG A 414 21.77 21.26 -30.19
N GLU A 415 22.54 20.38 -30.82
CA GLU A 415 22.83 20.43 -32.26
C GLU A 415 21.56 20.27 -33.09
N LEU A 416 20.74 19.26 -32.79
CA LEU A 416 19.48 19.01 -33.48
C LEU A 416 18.48 20.15 -33.30
N ASP A 417 18.39 20.73 -32.09
CA ASP A 417 17.57 21.90 -31.80
C ASP A 417 18.06 23.14 -32.60
N ALA A 418 19.39 23.32 -32.75
CA ALA A 418 19.97 24.41 -33.54
C ALA A 418 19.77 24.23 -35.05
N GLU A 419 19.70 22.98 -35.53
CA GLU A 419 19.38 22.61 -36.91
C GLU A 419 17.87 22.65 -37.20
N GLY A 420 17.02 22.91 -36.20
CA GLY A 420 15.56 22.94 -36.34
C GLY A 420 14.94 21.57 -36.58
N LEU A 421 15.67 20.48 -36.26
CA LEU A 421 15.21 19.11 -36.46
C LEU A 421 14.39 18.65 -35.25
N LEU A 422 13.07 18.69 -35.41
CA LEU A 422 12.13 18.21 -34.40
C LEU A 422 12.20 16.69 -34.26
N THR A 423 12.18 16.19 -33.01
CA THR A 423 12.01 14.76 -32.76
C THR A 423 10.64 14.30 -33.22
N GLN A 424 10.50 13.02 -33.59
CA GLN A 424 9.20 12.46 -33.99
C GLN A 424 8.11 12.64 -32.92
N GLN A 425 8.51 12.67 -31.64
CA GLN A 425 7.61 12.96 -30.52
C GLN A 425 7.16 14.43 -30.47
N GLN A 426 8.03 15.38 -30.81
CA GLN A 426 7.66 16.80 -30.94
C GLN A 426 6.75 17.03 -32.14
N VAL A 427 7.04 16.41 -33.29
CA VAL A 427 6.16 16.49 -34.47
C VAL A 427 4.75 15.95 -34.15
N VAL A 428 4.68 14.83 -33.42
CA VAL A 428 3.40 14.27 -32.96
C VAL A 428 2.72 15.14 -31.90
N ALA A 429 3.48 15.72 -30.97
CA ALA A 429 2.94 16.60 -29.93
C ALA A 429 2.41 17.93 -30.50
N ASP A 430 3.12 18.52 -31.46
CA ASP A 430 2.68 19.74 -32.15
C ASP A 430 1.43 19.47 -32.99
N ALA A 431 1.37 18.33 -33.69
CA ALA A 431 0.17 17.92 -34.42
C ALA A 431 -1.04 17.67 -33.49
N LEU A 432 -0.82 17.09 -32.32
CA LEU A 432 -1.86 16.88 -31.29
C LEU A 432 -2.30 18.22 -30.67
N MET A 433 -1.38 19.16 -30.47
CA MET A 433 -1.68 20.49 -29.94
C MET A 433 -2.44 21.34 -30.98
N GLU A 434 -2.08 21.23 -32.26
CA GLU A 434 -2.79 21.86 -33.37
C GLU A 434 -4.21 21.29 -33.51
N GLN A 435 -4.39 19.97 -33.40
CA GLN A 435 -5.73 19.34 -33.30
C GLN A 435 -6.53 19.85 -32.10
N ALA A 436 -5.90 19.95 -30.93
CA ALA A 436 -6.56 20.42 -29.71
C ALA A 436 -6.97 21.91 -29.78
N VAL A 437 -6.19 22.73 -30.48
CA VAL A 437 -6.47 24.17 -30.68
C VAL A 437 -7.52 24.40 -31.78
N LEU A 438 -7.51 23.60 -32.84
CA LEU A 438 -8.44 23.71 -33.96
C LEU A 438 -9.77 22.97 -33.75
N GLY A 439 -9.87 22.13 -32.72
CA GLY A 439 -11.12 21.52 -32.27
C GLY A 439 -11.73 20.53 -33.26
N ALA A 440 -10.91 19.69 -33.90
CA ALA A 440 -11.35 18.59 -34.77
C ALA A 440 -11.46 17.27 -34.01
#